data_AF-A0A1I9G829-F1
#
_entry.id   AF-A0A1I9G829-F1
#
_cell.length_a   1.000
_cell.length_b   1.000
_cell.length_c   1.000
_cell.angle_alpha   90.00
_cell.angle_beta   90.00
_cell.angle_gamma   90.00
#
_symmetry.space_group_name_H-M   'P 1'
#
loop_
_entity.id
_entity.type
_entity.pdbx_description
1 polymer ?
#
loop_
_entity_poly.entity_id
_entity_poly.type
_entity_poly.pdbx_seq_one_letter_code
_entity_poly.pdbx_strand_id
1 'polypeptide(L)' 'MISAGEQLFQIYGHMLDHVLTNANFEASFEQLRNIVNKLEHEPTWVPSDWVD' A
#
# COMPACT_ATOMS: atom_id res chain seq x y z
N MET A 1 -1.54 13.15 14.84
CA MET A 1 -1.09 12.71 13.51
C MET A 1 -0.90 11.19 13.42
N ILE A 2 -0.46 10.50 14.49
CA ILE A 2 -0.46 9.03 14.57
C ILE A 2 -1.88 8.45 14.70
N SER A 3 -2.71 9.04 15.57
CA SER A 3 -4.07 8.55 15.84
C SER A 3 -5.00 8.50 14.62
N ALA A 4 -4.94 9.51 13.75
CA ALA A 4 -5.77 9.55 12.54
C ALA A 4 -5.35 8.46 11.53
N GLY A 5 -4.04 8.19 11.41
CA GLY A 5 -3.52 7.12 10.55
C GLY A 5 -3.92 5.73 11.07
N GLU A 6 -3.86 5.51 12.38
CA GLU A 6 -4.31 4.27 13.01
C GLU A 6 -5.81 4.05 12.83
N GLN A 7 -6.63 5.09 13.00
CA GLN A 7 -8.08 5.00 12.78
C GLN A 7 -8.43 4.66 11.33
N LEU A 8 -7.77 5.29 10.35
CA LEU A 8 -7.95 4.96 8.94
C LEU A 8 -7.55 3.51 8.65
N PHE A 9 -6.44 3.05 9.23
CA PHE A 9 -5.99 1.67 9.05
C PHE A 9 -6.95 0.65 9.67
N GLN A 10 -7.53 0.92 10.83
CA GLN A 10 -8.53 0.02 11.42
C GLN A 10 -9.79 -0.13 10.56
N ILE A 11 -10.23 0.94 9.90
CA ILE A 11 -11.46 0.93 9.10
C ILE A 11 -11.19 0.37 7.71
N TYR A 12 -10.08 0.75 7.06
CA TYR A 12 -9.83 0.49 5.64
C TYR A 12 -8.63 -0.42 5.36
N GLY A 13 -7.92 -0.90 6.39
CA GLY A 13 -6.69 -1.67 6.21
C GLY A 13 -6.86 -2.95 5.38
N HIS A 14 -8.06 -3.54 5.39
CA HIS A 14 -8.40 -4.71 4.58
C HIS A 14 -8.61 -4.40 3.08
N MET A 15 -8.69 -3.13 2.71
CA MET A 15 -8.82 -2.66 1.31
C MET A 15 -7.45 -2.34 0.67
N LEU A 16 -6.35 -2.54 1.40
CA LEU A 16 -5.00 -2.19 0.96
C LEU A 16 -4.16 -3.44 0.71
N ASP A 17 -3.47 -3.48 -0.43
CA ASP A 17 -2.54 -4.58 -0.75
C ASP A 17 -1.18 -4.44 -0.05
N HIS A 18 -0.79 -3.21 0.27
CA HIS A 18 0.51 -2.90 0.84
C HIS A 18 0.42 -1.90 1.99
N VAL A 19 1.20 -2.13 3.04
CA VAL A 19 1.35 -1.24 4.20
C VAL A 19 2.84 -0.92 4.36
N LEU A 20 3.18 0.36 4.40
CA LEU A 20 4.55 0.83 4.53
C LEU A 20 4.72 1.67 5.80
N THR A 21 5.65 1.27 6.67
CA THR A 21 5.98 2.03 7.88
C THR A 21 7.14 2.99 7.60
N ASN A 22 6.86 4.29 7.62
CA ASN A 22 7.86 5.32 7.40
C ASN A 22 8.74 5.55 8.65
N ALA A 23 9.69 4.63 8.90
CA ALA A 23 10.64 4.72 10.01
C ALA A 23 11.96 5.40 9.62
N ASN A 24 12.41 5.19 8.38
CA ASN A 24 13.55 5.87 7.77
C ASN A 24 13.12 6.33 6.37
N PHE A 25 13.21 7.63 6.11
CA PHE A 25 12.66 8.21 4.88
C PHE A 25 13.25 7.61 3.61
N GLU A 26 14.58 7.49 3.53
CA GLU A 26 15.27 7.00 2.33
C GLU A 26 14.96 5.51 2.07
N ALA A 27 15.02 4.68 3.11
CA ALA A 27 14.66 3.27 3.00
C ALA A 27 13.18 3.08 2.64
N SER A 28 12.30 3.88 3.23
CA SER A 28 10.85 3.86 2.96
C SER A 28 10.54 4.31 1.52
N PHE A 29 11.28 5.30 1.03
CA PHE A 29 11.14 5.78 -0.34
C PHE A 29 11.55 4.72 -1.35
N GLU A 30 12.69 4.05 -1.15
CA GLU A 30 13.11 2.95 -2.03
C GLU A 30 12.14 1.76 -1.97
N GLN A 31 11.57 1.43 -0.80
CA GLN A 31 10.52 0.42 -0.69
C GLN A 31 9.28 0.81 -1.50
N LEU A 32 8.82 2.05 -1.39
CA LEU A 32 7.69 2.55 -2.18
C LEU A 32 7.98 2.48 -3.69
N ARG A 33 9.17 2.91 -4.11
CA ARG A 33 9.59 2.86 -5.52
C ARG A 33 9.56 1.43 -6.06
N ASN A 34 10.03 0.47 -5.28
CA ASN A 34 10.02 -0.94 -5.66
C ASN A 34 8.60 -1.51 -5.76
N ILE A 35 7.69 -1.11 -4.87
CA ILE A 35 6.28 -1.51 -4.93
C ILE A 35 5.65 -0.98 -6.23
N VAL A 36 5.80 0.31 -6.53
CA VAL A 36 5.26 0.92 -7.75
C VAL A 36 5.83 0.26 -9.00
N ASN A 37 7.15 0.06 -9.07
CA ASN A 37 7.79 -0.62 -10.20
C ASN A 37 7.22 -2.03 -10.40
N LYS A 38 6.95 -2.79 -9.33
CA LYS A 38 6.33 -4.11 -9.46
C LYS A 38 4.90 -4.02 -10.00
N LEU A 39 4.09 -3.09 -9.49
CA LEU A 39 2.72 -2.90 -9.96
C LEU A 39 2.65 -2.56 -11.46
N GLU A 40 3.67 -1.90 -12.01
CA GLU A 40 3.74 -1.59 -13.45
C GLU A 40 4.09 -2.80 -14.33
N HIS A 41 4.79 -3.80 -13.79
CA HIS A 41 5.37 -4.90 -14.58
C HIS A 41 4.78 -6.27 -14.26
N GLU A 42 4.15 -6.43 -13.09
CA GLU A 42 3.61 -7.69 -12.59
C GLU A 42 2.08 -7.56 -12.41
N PRO A 43 1.30 -8.56 -12.85
CA PRO A 43 -0.14 -8.56 -12.61
C PRO A 43 -0.44 -8.68 -11.11
N THR A 44 -1.47 -7.97 -10.66
CA THR A 44 -1.93 -8.00 -9.26
C THR A 44 -3.34 -8.55 -9.12
N TRP A 45 -3.66 -8.98 -7.90
CA TRP A 45 -5.01 -9.36 -7.54
C TRP A 45 -5.88 -8.12 -7.45
N VAL A 46 -7.04 -8.19 -8.09
CA VAL A 46 -8.10 -7.19 -7.99
C VAL A 46 -9.42 -7.91 -7.71
N PRO A 47 -10.41 -7.24 -7.08
CA PRO A 47 -11.76 -7.76 -7.00
C PRO A 47 -12.27 -8.17 -8.39
N SER A 48 -12.96 -9.31 -8.49
CA SER A 48 -13.54 -9.80 -9.75
C SER A 48 -14.42 -8.74 -10.41
N ASP A 49 -15.16 -7.99 -9.59
CA ASP A 49 -16.11 -6.97 -10.02
C ASP A 49 -15.43 -5.77 -10.72
N TRP A 50 -14.09 -5.66 -10.71
CA TRP A 50 -13.33 -4.61 -11.42
C TRP A 50 -12.96 -4.99 -12.86
N VAL A 51 -12.99 -6.27 -13.20
CA VAL A 51 -12.51 -6.81 -14.49
C VAL A 51 -13.63 -7.37 -15.36
N ASP A 52 -14.87 -7.30 -14.90
CA ASP A 52 -16.10 -7.66 -15.63
C ASP A 52 -16.65 -6.53 -16.51
#